data_AF-A0A2U0SAL8-F1
#
_entry.id   AF-A0A2U0SAL8-F1
#
_cell.length_a   1.000
_cell.length_b   1.000
_cell.length_c   1.000
_cell.angle_alpha   90.00
_cell.angle_beta   90.00
_cell.angle_gamma   90.00
#
_symmetry.space_group_name_H-M   'P 1'
#
loop_
_entity.id
_entity.type
_entity.pdbx_description
1 polymer ?
#
loop_
_entity_poly.entity_id
_entity_poly.type
_entity_poly.pdbx_seq_one_letter_code
_entity_poly.pdbx_strand_id
1 'polypeptide(L)'
;MNPAVRNARLVRLARHCPEGRGARFARRAQGRPAVRFGDLAKLPAWLDVPVERRSRIAAAAGLLRYRPAIDAEISGPRLAALAAAVGEALFDAVCEAPVTGTIDADKLPPPDRVIEAGALLLEAGLPLALRDQFPGARDDGVARDLLAKAHRIAEALG
;
A
#
# COMPACT_ATOMS: atom_id res chain seq x y z
N MET A 1 12.35 -28.41 3.03
CA MET A 1 12.33 -28.33 1.54
C MET A 1 13.25 -27.20 1.11
N ASN A 2 14.19 -27.46 0.19
CA ASN A 2 15.15 -26.46 -0.29
C ASN A 2 14.40 -25.27 -0.97
N PRO A 3 14.73 -24.00 -0.65
CA PRO A 3 14.12 -22.81 -1.26
C PRO A 3 14.13 -22.81 -2.79
N ALA A 4 15.22 -23.29 -3.40
CA ALA A 4 15.36 -23.38 -4.87
C ALA A 4 14.34 -24.36 -5.48
N VAL A 5 14.15 -25.52 -4.85
CA VAL A 5 13.19 -26.54 -5.27
C VAL A 5 11.75 -26.03 -5.14
N ARG A 6 11.46 -25.29 -4.07
CA ARG A 6 10.15 -24.66 -3.88
C ARG A 6 9.88 -23.61 -4.96
N ASN A 7 10.86 -22.74 -5.25
CA ASN A 7 10.72 -21.70 -6.26
C ASN A 7 10.46 -22.31 -7.66
N ALA A 8 11.21 -23.34 -8.04
CA ALA A 8 11.02 -24.04 -9.32
C ALA A 8 9.60 -24.64 -9.47
N ARG A 9 9.02 -25.18 -8.38
CA ARG A 9 7.64 -25.69 -8.39
C ARG A 9 6.61 -24.59 -8.55
N LEU A 10 6.81 -23.44 -7.90
CA LEU A 10 5.93 -22.28 -8.05
C LEU A 10 5.98 -21.75 -9.49
N VAL A 11 7.17 -21.57 -10.07
CA VAL A 11 7.32 -21.19 -11.50
C VAL A 11 6.55 -22.14 -12.42
N ARG A 12 6.68 -23.45 -12.18
CA ARG A 12 6.00 -24.48 -12.97
C ARG A 12 4.48 -24.40 -12.82
N LEU A 13 3.97 -24.22 -11.60
CA LEU A 13 2.54 -24.06 -11.34
C LEU A 13 1.98 -22.80 -12.03
N ALA A 14 2.68 -21.67 -11.93
CA ALA A 14 2.27 -20.41 -12.58
C ALA A 14 2.22 -20.51 -14.11
N ARG A 15 3.12 -21.32 -14.71
CA ARG A 15 3.17 -21.55 -16.16
C ARG A 15 2.08 -22.48 -16.66
N HIS A 16 1.76 -23.56 -15.94
CA HIS A 16 0.83 -24.61 -16.41
C HIS A 16 -0.61 -24.43 -15.93
N CYS A 17 -0.82 -23.66 -14.88
CA CYS A 17 -2.15 -23.27 -14.41
C CYS A 17 -2.14 -21.74 -14.33
N PRO A 18 -2.48 -21.01 -15.41
CA PRO A 18 -2.40 -19.55 -15.42
C PRO A 18 -3.49 -18.89 -14.54
N GLU A 19 -4.56 -19.63 -14.22
CA GLU A 19 -5.74 -19.12 -13.55
C GLU A 19 -6.02 -19.78 -12.19
N GLY A 20 -6.85 -19.11 -11.39
CA GLY A 20 -7.24 -19.57 -10.05
C GLY A 20 -6.30 -19.15 -8.92
N ARG A 21 -6.68 -19.50 -7.69
CA ARG A 21 -6.00 -19.07 -6.45
C ARG A 21 -4.56 -19.60 -6.35
N GLY A 22 -4.31 -20.84 -6.81
CA GLY A 22 -2.97 -21.44 -6.83
C GLY A 22 -2.01 -20.78 -7.83
N ALA A 23 -2.50 -20.39 -9.01
CA ALA A 23 -1.71 -19.66 -10.01
C ALA A 23 -1.24 -18.29 -9.48
N ARG A 24 -2.18 -17.55 -8.87
CA ARG A 24 -1.90 -16.27 -8.22
C ARG A 24 -0.92 -16.42 -7.06
N PHE A 25 -1.06 -17.49 -6.26
CA PHE A 25 -0.07 -17.85 -5.23
C PHE A 25 1.31 -18.01 -5.83
N ALA A 26 1.43 -18.88 -6.84
CA ALA A 26 2.71 -19.22 -7.43
C ALA A 26 3.44 -18.01 -8.01
N ARG A 27 2.73 -17.13 -8.73
CA ARG A 27 3.31 -15.88 -9.24
C ARG A 27 3.81 -14.97 -8.11
N ARG A 28 3.01 -14.78 -7.06
CA ARG A 28 3.36 -13.87 -5.96
C ARG A 28 4.42 -14.41 -5.01
N ALA A 29 4.48 -15.73 -4.84
CA ALA A 29 5.45 -16.41 -3.99
C ALA A 29 6.76 -16.75 -4.72
N GLN A 30 6.81 -16.59 -6.04
CA GLN A 30 8.02 -16.76 -6.83
C GLN A 30 9.11 -15.79 -6.33
N GLY A 31 10.30 -16.33 -6.05
CA GLY A 31 11.44 -15.56 -5.55
C GLY A 31 11.32 -15.07 -4.10
N ARG A 32 10.22 -15.36 -3.38
CA ARG A 32 10.03 -14.91 -1.98
C ARG A 32 10.29 -16.05 -0.99
N PRO A 33 11.04 -15.85 0.11
CA PRO A 33 11.20 -16.84 1.16
C PRO A 33 9.89 -17.06 1.93
N ALA A 34 9.72 -18.27 2.50
CA ALA A 34 8.75 -18.66 3.53
C ALA A 34 7.25 -18.21 3.48
N VAL A 35 6.73 -17.62 2.40
CA VAL A 35 5.31 -17.20 2.32
C VAL A 35 4.36 -18.40 2.43
N ARG A 36 3.46 -18.40 3.42
CA ARG A 36 2.40 -19.40 3.59
C ARG A 36 1.18 -19.02 2.76
N PHE A 37 0.31 -19.99 2.46
CA PHE A 37 -0.90 -19.73 1.68
C PHE A 37 -1.81 -18.66 2.31
N GLY A 38 -1.87 -18.60 3.65
CA GLY A 38 -2.62 -17.57 4.39
C GLY A 38 -2.07 -16.16 4.24
N ASP A 39 -0.77 -15.99 3.98
CA ASP A 39 -0.15 -14.68 3.79
C ASP A 39 -0.55 -14.06 2.44
N LEU A 40 -0.98 -14.88 1.48
CA LEU A 40 -1.37 -14.44 0.14
C LEU A 40 -2.64 -13.63 0.11
N ALA A 41 -3.60 -14.00 0.95
CA ALA A 41 -4.83 -13.23 1.12
C ALA A 41 -4.53 -11.82 1.63
N LYS A 42 -3.36 -11.64 2.26
CA LYS A 42 -2.89 -10.38 2.81
C LYS A 42 -1.92 -9.64 1.89
N LEU A 43 -1.47 -10.26 0.79
CA LEU A 43 -0.53 -9.62 -0.14
C LEU A 43 -1.27 -8.52 -0.91
N PRO A 44 -0.84 -7.25 -0.78
CA PRO A 44 -1.51 -6.15 -1.45
C PRO A 44 -1.23 -6.18 -2.96
N ALA A 45 -2.20 -5.73 -3.75
CA ALA A 45 -2.10 -5.69 -5.21
C ALA A 45 -0.98 -4.77 -5.71
N TRP A 46 -0.61 -3.75 -4.94
CA TRP A 46 0.44 -2.80 -5.33
C TRP A 46 1.82 -3.45 -5.51
N LEU A 47 2.08 -4.63 -4.96
CA LEU A 47 3.35 -5.34 -5.17
C LEU A 47 3.60 -5.68 -6.65
N ASP A 48 2.53 -5.78 -7.44
CA ASP A 48 2.59 -6.15 -8.86
C ASP A 48 2.54 -4.90 -9.79
N VAL A 49 2.44 -3.67 -9.25
CA VAL A 49 2.31 -2.43 -10.06
C VAL A 49 3.63 -1.67 -10.23
N PRO A 50 3.79 -0.84 -11.30
CA PRO A 50 4.98 -0.01 -11.53
C PRO A 50 5.31 0.91 -10.35
N VAL A 51 6.58 1.33 -10.24
CA VAL A 51 7.07 2.15 -9.11
C VAL A 51 6.27 3.45 -8.99
N GLU A 52 5.95 4.08 -10.10
CA GLU A 52 5.21 5.34 -10.16
C GLU A 52 3.81 5.18 -9.55
N ARG A 53 3.14 4.08 -9.88
CA ARG A 53 1.82 3.74 -9.35
C ARG A 53 1.89 3.35 -7.87
N ARG A 54 2.97 2.69 -7.45
CA ARG A 54 3.25 2.43 -6.02
C ARG A 54 3.42 3.73 -5.23
N SER A 55 4.17 4.70 -5.76
CA SER A 55 4.34 6.01 -5.14
C SER A 55 3.02 6.76 -4.99
N ARG A 56 2.15 6.72 -6.01
CA ARG A 56 0.81 7.31 -5.96
C ARG A 56 -0.07 6.65 -4.89
N ILE A 57 -0.04 5.32 -4.78
CA ILE A 57 -0.75 4.58 -3.73
C ILE A 57 -0.21 4.96 -2.34
N ALA A 58 1.11 5.09 -2.19
CA ALA A 58 1.72 5.52 -0.94
C ALA A 58 1.25 6.94 -0.56
N ALA A 59 1.31 7.89 -1.49
CA ALA A 59 0.85 9.26 -1.26
C ALA A 59 -0.62 9.31 -0.82
N ALA A 60 -1.50 8.59 -1.52
CA ALA A 60 -2.92 8.48 -1.12
C ALA A 60 -3.09 7.84 0.27
N ALA A 61 -2.31 6.83 0.63
CA ALA A 61 -2.36 6.23 1.96
C ALA A 61 -1.88 7.19 3.05
N GLY A 62 -0.87 8.01 2.77
CA GLY A 62 -0.40 9.08 3.64
C GLY A 62 -1.47 10.14 3.87
N LEU A 63 -2.13 10.61 2.80
CA LEU A 63 -3.25 11.55 2.89
C LEU A 63 -4.42 10.97 3.70
N LEU A 64 -4.80 9.72 3.45
CA LEU A 64 -5.87 9.05 4.20
C LEU A 64 -5.53 8.90 5.69
N ARG A 65 -4.26 8.63 6.03
CA ARG A 65 -3.80 8.55 7.42
C ARG A 65 -3.97 9.88 8.16
N TYR A 66 -3.71 11.00 7.49
CA TYR A 66 -3.83 12.35 8.05
C TYR A 66 -5.14 13.04 7.68
N ARG A 67 -6.13 12.29 7.15
CA ARG A 67 -7.38 12.87 6.65
C ARG A 67 -8.14 13.72 7.68
N PRO A 68 -8.27 13.30 8.96
CA PRO A 68 -8.89 14.14 9.98
C PRO A 68 -8.16 15.48 10.19
N ALA A 69 -6.83 15.48 10.14
CA ALA A 69 -6.02 16.70 10.28
C ALA A 69 -6.11 17.61 9.04
N ILE A 70 -6.30 17.02 7.85
CA ILE A 70 -6.57 17.76 6.61
C ILE A 70 -7.94 18.45 6.71
N ASP A 71 -8.97 17.73 7.17
CA ASP A 71 -10.32 18.27 7.30
C ASP A 71 -10.42 19.40 8.35
N ALA A 72 -9.57 19.34 9.39
CA ALA A 72 -9.50 20.36 10.44
C ALA A 72 -8.59 21.55 10.09
N GLU A 73 -7.81 21.49 9.00
CA GLU A 73 -6.87 22.54 8.64
C GLU A 73 -7.58 23.68 7.89
N ILE A 74 -7.43 24.90 8.40
CA ILE A 74 -8.05 26.12 7.83
C ILE A 74 -7.05 26.88 6.94
N SER A 75 -5.75 26.58 7.05
CA SER A 75 -4.71 27.26 6.29
C SER A 75 -4.69 26.81 4.82
N GLY A 76 -5.33 27.60 3.96
CA GLY A 76 -5.29 27.42 2.50
C GLY A 76 -3.88 27.22 1.92
N PRO A 77 -2.86 28.01 2.29
CA PRO A 77 -1.49 27.81 1.80
C PRO A 77 -0.89 26.44 2.17
N ARG A 78 -1.23 25.88 3.33
CA ARG A 78 -0.72 24.57 3.75
C ARG A 78 -1.40 23.44 2.99
N LEU A 79 -2.71 23.55 2.77
CA LEU A 79 -3.47 22.63 1.93
C LEU A 79 -2.98 22.69 0.47
N ALA A 80 -2.76 23.89 -0.07
CA ALA A 80 -2.22 24.09 -1.41
C ALA A 80 -0.82 23.48 -1.57
N ALA A 81 0.06 23.66 -0.58
CA ALA A 81 1.39 23.04 -0.60
C ALA A 81 1.33 21.51 -0.58
N LEU A 82 0.38 20.93 0.16
CA LEU A 82 0.17 19.49 0.20
C LEU A 82 -0.39 18.97 -1.13
N ALA A 83 -1.41 19.64 -1.68
CA ALA A 83 -2.00 19.30 -2.98
C ALA A 83 -0.96 19.40 -4.12
N ALA A 84 -0.13 20.44 -4.12
CA ALA A 84 0.95 20.61 -5.08
C ALA A 84 1.99 19.48 -5.00
N ALA A 85 2.30 18.98 -3.79
CA ALA A 85 3.29 17.92 -3.60
C ALA A 85 2.79 16.54 -4.06
N VAL A 86 1.50 16.25 -3.91
CA VAL A 86 0.91 14.93 -4.20
C VAL A 86 0.13 14.87 -5.52
N GLY A 87 -0.17 16.04 -6.10
CA GLY A 87 -1.07 16.23 -7.23
C GLY A 87 -2.49 16.58 -6.77
N GLU A 88 -3.03 17.68 -7.30
CA GLU A 88 -4.36 18.21 -6.92
C GLU A 88 -5.47 17.16 -7.08
N ALA A 89 -5.53 16.47 -8.22
CA ALA A 89 -6.53 15.44 -8.46
C ALA A 89 -6.48 14.29 -7.44
N LEU A 90 -5.28 13.93 -6.95
CA LEU A 90 -5.13 12.90 -5.92
C LEU A 90 -5.58 13.41 -4.56
N PHE A 91 -5.22 14.67 -4.25
CA PHE A 91 -5.63 15.32 -3.02
C PHE A 91 -7.16 15.43 -2.94
N ASP A 92 -7.81 15.93 -3.99
CA ASP A 92 -9.26 16.07 -4.06
C ASP A 92 -9.97 14.72 -3.96
N ALA A 93 -9.50 13.71 -4.69
CA ALA A 93 -10.09 12.36 -4.62
C ALA A 93 -9.96 11.74 -3.21
N VAL A 94 -8.87 12.01 -2.50
CA VAL A 94 -8.76 11.60 -1.09
C VAL A 94 -9.69 12.41 -0.21
N CYS A 95 -9.89 13.70 -0.49
CA CYS A 95 -10.83 14.59 0.21
C CYS A 95 -12.32 14.20 -0.01
N GLU A 96 -12.65 13.59 -1.13
CA GLU A 96 -14.00 13.08 -1.38
C GLU A 96 -14.24 11.67 -0.82
N ALA A 97 -13.16 10.93 -0.51
CA ALA A 97 -13.28 9.59 0.02
C ALA A 97 -13.93 9.57 1.42
N PRO A 98 -14.74 8.55 1.76
CA PRO A 98 -15.32 8.41 3.09
C PRO A 98 -14.24 8.41 4.18
N VAL A 99 -14.38 9.28 5.18
CA VAL A 99 -13.48 9.34 6.33
C VAL A 99 -13.56 8.01 7.09
N THR A 100 -12.40 7.43 7.40
CA THR A 100 -12.36 6.21 8.20
C THR A 100 -11.30 6.30 9.29
N GLY A 101 -11.75 6.14 10.53
CA GLY A 101 -10.90 6.08 11.71
C GLY A 101 -10.66 7.43 12.36
N THR A 102 -10.54 7.41 13.68
CA THR A 102 -10.08 8.51 14.53
C THR A 102 -8.57 8.36 14.69
N ILE A 103 -7.79 8.77 13.69
CA ILE A 103 -6.35 8.95 13.92
C ILE A 103 -6.17 10.38 14.40
N ASP A 104 -5.93 10.51 15.71
CA ASP A 104 -5.73 11.75 16.48
C ASP A 104 -4.42 12.45 16.10
N ALA A 105 -4.26 12.80 14.83
CA ALA A 105 -3.22 13.75 14.45
C ALA A 105 -3.75 15.16 14.74
N ASP A 106 -3.41 15.72 15.90
CA ASP A 106 -3.82 17.07 16.32
C ASP A 106 -3.37 18.18 15.35
N LYS A 107 -2.37 17.90 14.50
CA LYS A 107 -1.82 18.85 13.53
C LYS A 107 -1.44 18.18 12.23
N LEU A 108 -1.81 18.81 11.11
CA LEU A 108 -1.34 18.43 9.79
C LEU A 108 0.19 18.55 9.72
N PRO A 109 0.95 17.49 9.41
CA PRO A 109 2.40 17.62 9.23
C PRO A 109 2.75 18.25 7.86
N PRO A 110 4.01 18.65 7.62
CA PRO A 110 4.44 19.14 6.31
C PRO A 110 4.34 18.04 5.23
N PRO A 111 4.26 18.40 3.93
CA PRO A 111 4.00 17.45 2.85
C PRO A 111 4.94 16.24 2.81
N ASP A 112 6.25 16.45 3.00
CA ASP A 112 7.25 15.37 2.98
C ASP A 112 6.95 14.28 4.03
N ARG A 113 6.45 14.68 5.20
CA ARG A 113 6.11 13.75 6.29
C ARG A 113 4.82 12.98 6.01
N VAL A 114 3.88 13.58 5.29
CA VAL A 114 2.67 12.89 4.82
C VAL A 114 3.06 11.80 3.81
N ILE A 115 3.93 12.15 2.85
CA ILE A 115 4.41 11.23 1.81
C ILE A 115 5.24 10.10 2.43
N GLU A 116 6.17 10.43 3.33
CA GLU A 116 6.99 9.45 4.07
C GLU A 116 6.13 8.47 4.86
N ALA A 117 5.11 8.96 5.58
CA ALA A 117 4.19 8.10 6.30
C ALA A 117 3.43 7.14 5.37
N GLY A 118 3.04 7.60 4.18
CA GLY A 118 2.46 6.78 3.13
C GLY A 118 3.38 5.65 2.66
N ALA A 119 4.66 5.96 2.45
CA ALA A 119 5.68 4.97 2.10
C ALA A 119 5.88 3.93 3.21
N LEU A 120 5.94 4.35 4.47
CA LEU A 120 6.05 3.45 5.62
C LEU A 120 4.83 2.53 5.76
N LEU A 121 3.64 3.00 5.37
CA LEU A 121 2.43 2.17 5.37
C LEU A 121 2.52 1.02 4.36
N LEU A 122 3.17 1.21 3.20
CA LEU A 122 3.36 0.15 2.21
C LEU A 122 3.99 -1.09 2.86
N GLU A 123 5.13 -0.91 3.53
CA GLU A 123 5.80 -2.02 4.19
C GLU A 123 5.04 -2.50 5.41
N ALA A 124 4.46 -1.60 6.22
CA ALA A 124 3.73 -1.98 7.43
C ALA A 124 2.60 -2.99 7.16
N GLY A 125 1.89 -2.82 6.05
CA GLY A 125 0.80 -3.71 5.65
C GLY A 125 1.25 -5.07 5.11
N LEU A 126 2.55 -5.30 4.91
CA LEU A 126 3.06 -6.58 4.43
C LEU A 126 3.07 -7.65 5.54
N PRO A 127 2.82 -8.92 5.21
CA PRO A 127 2.96 -10.03 6.15
C PRO A 127 4.37 -10.11 6.74
N LEU A 128 4.48 -10.50 8.01
CA LEU A 128 5.77 -10.69 8.71
C LEU A 128 6.73 -11.63 7.98
N ALA A 129 6.20 -12.60 7.22
CA ALA A 129 7.00 -13.52 6.41
C ALA A 129 7.89 -12.83 5.35
N LEU A 130 7.64 -11.54 5.06
CA LEU A 130 8.42 -10.74 4.12
C LEU A 130 9.47 -9.84 4.78
N ARG A 131 9.64 -9.90 6.11
CA ARG A 131 10.53 -8.99 6.85
C ARG A 131 11.99 -9.05 6.40
N ASP A 132 12.46 -10.20 5.92
CA ASP A 132 13.82 -10.36 5.38
C ASP A 132 14.07 -9.53 4.12
N GLN A 133 13.01 -9.22 3.35
CA GLN A 133 13.07 -8.40 2.13
C GLN A 133 12.60 -6.96 2.38
N PHE A 134 11.67 -6.78 3.31
CA PHE A 134 11.04 -5.51 3.65
C PHE A 134 11.13 -5.32 5.17
N PRO A 135 12.18 -4.68 5.69
CA PRO A 135 12.40 -4.55 7.13
C PRO A 135 11.21 -3.93 7.88
N GLY A 136 10.40 -3.09 7.21
CA GLY A 136 9.19 -2.46 7.76
C GLY A 136 7.96 -3.36 7.82
N ALA A 137 8.03 -4.63 7.39
CA ALA A 137 6.90 -5.56 7.44
C ALA A 137 6.42 -5.81 8.88
N ARG A 138 5.11 -5.59 9.11
CA ARG A 138 4.47 -5.66 10.44
C ARG A 138 3.13 -6.42 10.49
N ASP A 139 2.58 -6.84 9.35
CA ASP A 139 1.22 -7.39 9.22
C ASP A 139 0.14 -6.48 9.81
N ASP A 140 0.34 -5.16 9.69
CA ASP A 140 -0.53 -4.13 10.26
C ASP A 140 -1.88 -4.09 9.51
N GLY A 141 -2.97 -4.37 10.23
CA GLY A 141 -4.33 -4.37 9.69
C GLY A 141 -4.81 -2.98 9.27
N VAL A 142 -4.50 -1.95 10.05
CA VAL A 142 -4.87 -0.56 9.75
C VAL A 142 -4.15 -0.09 8.50
N ALA A 143 -2.85 -0.42 8.37
CA ALA A 143 -2.09 -0.11 7.17
C ALA A 143 -2.69 -0.80 5.93
N ARG A 144 -3.08 -2.07 6.03
CA ARG A 144 -3.73 -2.80 4.92
C ARG A 144 -5.05 -2.16 4.50
N ASP A 145 -5.88 -1.74 5.45
CA ASP A 145 -7.16 -1.10 5.14
C ASP A 145 -6.99 0.27 4.46
N LEU A 146 -6.02 1.07 4.93
CA LEU A 146 -5.65 2.33 4.30
C LEU A 146 -5.12 2.12 2.88
N LEU A 147 -4.22 1.15 2.69
CA LEU A 147 -3.66 0.82 1.37
C LEU A 147 -4.72 0.29 0.40
N ALA A 148 -5.68 -0.50 0.88
CA ALA A 148 -6.76 -1.01 0.04
C ALA A 148 -7.71 0.12 -0.44
N LYS A 149 -7.89 1.18 0.36
CA LYS A 149 -8.61 2.40 -0.05
C LYS A 149 -7.77 3.24 -1.00
N ALA A 150 -6.52 3.52 -0.62
CA ALA A 150 -5.57 4.27 -1.45
C ALA A 150 -5.41 3.67 -2.85
N HIS A 151 -5.36 2.34 -2.95
CA HIS A 151 -5.30 1.64 -4.23
C HIS A 151 -6.54 1.89 -5.08
N ARG A 152 -7.75 1.85 -4.51
CA ARG A 152 -8.99 2.16 -5.23
C ARG A 152 -9.04 3.60 -5.73
N ILE A 153 -8.58 4.55 -4.91
CA ILE A 153 -8.49 5.96 -5.30
C ILE A 153 -7.48 6.14 -6.44
N ALA A 154 -6.29 5.54 -6.32
CA ALA A 154 -5.26 5.63 -7.35
C ALA A 154 -5.69 5.00 -8.67
N GLU A 155 -6.41 3.86 -8.64
CA GLU A 155 -6.98 3.21 -9.83
C GLU A 155 -8.06 4.06 -10.50
N ALA A 156 -8.89 4.78 -9.73
CA ALA A 156 -9.91 5.67 -10.28
C ALA A 156 -9.32 6.86 -11.04
N LEU A 157 -8.05 7.20 -10.79
CA LEU A 157 -7.34 8.32 -11.40
C LEU A 157 -6.42 7.90 -12.57
N GLY A 158 -6.27 6.60 -12.86
CA GLY A 158 -5.38 6.05 -13.91
C GLY A 158 -4.06 5.51 -13.38
#